data_AF-A0A922S6H8-F1
#
_entry.id   AF-A0A922S6H8-F1
#
_cell.length_a   1.000
_cell.length_b   1.000
_cell.length_c   1.000
_cell.angle_alpha   90.00
_cell.angle_beta   90.00
_cell.angle_gamma   90.00
#
_symmetry.space_group_name_H-M   'P 1'
#
loop_
_entity.id
_entity.type
_entity.pdbx_description
1 polymer ?
#
loop_
_entity_poly.entity_id
_entity_poly.type
_entity_poly.pdbx_seq_one_letter_code
_entity_poly.pdbx_strand_id
1 'polypeptide(L)'
;MVGQCKARRAAGLILGMIREGKIAGRAILLAGPPGTGKTAIAMGMAQALGHDTPFTAMAGSEIFSLEMSKTEALTQAFRKSIGVRIKEEAEIIEGEVVEVLIDRPATGTGAKIGKLTLKTTEMETVYDLGQKMIESLTKEKVQAGDVITIDKPSGKITRLGRSFTRARDYDATGGQTKFIQCPEGELQKRKEVVHTVTLHEIDVINSRTQGFLALFSGDTGEIKSEVRDQINHKVAEWREEGKAEIVPGNSWY
;
A
#
# COMPACT_ATOMS: atom_id res chain seq x y z
N MET A 1 2.41 28.16 -0.40
CA MET A 1 2.89 28.95 0.76
C MET A 1 3.34 30.34 0.31
N VAL A 2 2.86 31.39 0.97
CA VAL A 2 3.19 32.80 0.68
C VAL A 2 3.89 33.41 1.91
N GLY A 3 4.90 34.27 1.71
CA GLY A 3 5.67 34.87 2.82
C GLY A 3 6.68 33.92 3.48
N GLN A 4 7.12 34.27 4.70
CA GLN A 4 8.08 33.50 5.53
C GLN A 4 9.37 33.08 4.80
N CYS A 5 9.96 33.96 3.99
CA CYS A 5 11.08 33.62 3.10
C CYS A 5 12.29 33.01 3.82
N LYS A 6 12.67 33.53 4.99
CA LYS A 6 13.79 33.00 5.78
C LYS A 6 13.51 31.60 6.30
N ALA A 7 12.34 31.39 6.91
CA ALA A 7 11.95 30.09 7.46
C ALA A 7 11.77 29.03 6.36
N ARG A 8 11.21 29.41 5.20
CA ARG A 8 11.10 28.55 4.03
C ARG A 8 12.44 28.14 3.45
N ARG A 9 13.38 29.09 3.37
CA ARG A 9 14.74 28.80 2.90
C ARG A 9 15.45 27.82 3.85
N ALA A 10 15.31 28.02 5.16
CA ALA A 10 15.84 27.09 6.16
C ALA A 10 15.21 25.69 6.04
N ALA A 11 13.88 25.62 5.93
CA ALA A 11 13.15 24.37 5.69
C ALA A 11 13.61 23.65 4.41
N GLY A 12 13.88 24.38 3.32
CA GLY A 12 14.40 23.82 2.07
C GLY A 12 15.81 23.25 2.21
N LEU A 13 16.69 23.89 2.98
CA LEU A 13 18.03 23.35 3.28
C LEU A 13 17.95 22.07 4.09
N ILE A 14 17.10 22.05 5.12
CA ILE A 14 16.85 20.85 5.93
C ILE A 14 16.31 19.72 5.05
N LEU A 15 15.36 20.02 4.18
CA LEU A 15 14.80 19.05 3.23
C LEU A 15 15.89 18.44 2.33
N GLY A 16 16.80 19.27 1.82
CA GLY A 16 17.96 18.80 1.05
C GLY A 16 18.84 17.85 1.86
N MET A 17 19.15 18.22 3.11
CA MET A 17 19.96 17.38 4.01
C MET A 17 19.29 16.05 4.37
N ILE A 18 17.96 16.02 4.49
CA ILE A 18 17.18 14.79 4.71
C ILE A 18 17.27 13.89 3.49
N ARG A 19 17.06 14.43 2.28
CA ARG A 19 17.15 13.67 1.01
C ARG A 19 18.55 13.12 0.76
N GLU A 20 19.58 13.84 1.17
CA GLU A 20 20.98 13.38 1.09
C GLU A 20 21.34 12.37 2.19
N GLY A 21 20.45 12.07 3.13
CA GLY A 21 20.70 11.13 4.23
C GLY A 21 21.78 11.59 5.23
N LYS A 22 22.17 12.86 5.20
CA LYS A 22 23.26 13.42 6.04
C LYS A 22 22.83 13.68 7.49
N ILE A 23 21.53 13.67 7.74
CA ILE A 23 20.96 13.97 9.07
C ILE A 23 20.01 12.84 9.46
N ALA A 24 20.31 12.18 10.58
CA ALA A 24 19.42 11.25 11.26
C ALA A 24 19.34 11.61 12.75
N GLY A 25 18.17 11.47 13.36
CA GLY A 25 17.98 11.66 14.81
C GLY A 25 18.15 13.10 15.32
N ARG A 26 17.92 14.12 14.48
CA ARG A 26 17.96 15.53 14.92
C ARG A 26 16.57 16.12 15.06
N ALA A 27 16.36 16.90 16.11
CA ALA A 27 15.15 17.66 16.32
C ALA A 27 15.24 19.05 15.65
N ILE A 28 14.14 19.50 15.06
CA ILE A 28 13.99 20.84 14.49
C ILE A 28 12.91 21.57 15.27
N LEU A 29 13.27 22.70 15.88
CA LEU A 29 12.31 23.53 16.61
C LEU A 29 11.86 24.71 15.75
N LEU A 30 10.56 24.76 15.43
CA LEU A 30 9.93 25.94 14.84
C LEU A 30 9.36 26.83 15.94
N ALA A 31 10.02 27.94 16.25
CA ALA A 31 9.58 28.89 17.26
C ALA A 31 9.03 30.18 16.62
N GLY A 32 7.97 30.74 17.22
CA GLY A 32 7.41 32.03 16.81
C GLY A 32 6.00 32.26 17.36
N PRO A 33 5.44 33.48 17.24
CA PRO A 33 4.09 33.81 17.70
C PRO A 33 2.99 32.91 17.09
N PRO A 34 1.82 32.76 17.74
CA PRO A 34 0.67 32.07 17.13
C PRO A 34 0.28 32.73 15.79
N GLY A 35 -0.23 31.93 14.85
CA GLY A 35 -0.64 32.43 13.52
C GLY A 35 0.49 32.68 12.51
N THR A 36 1.76 32.44 12.86
CA THR A 36 2.92 32.71 11.96
C THR A 36 3.23 31.63 10.93
N GLY A 37 2.41 30.57 10.84
CA GLY A 37 2.54 29.53 9.81
C GLY A 37 3.53 28.40 10.12
N LYS A 38 3.90 28.18 11.39
CA LYS A 38 4.78 27.07 11.81
C LYS A 38 4.29 25.70 11.33
N THR A 39 3.03 25.37 11.64
CA THR A 39 2.38 24.12 11.20
C THR A 39 2.31 24.01 9.68
N ALA A 40 2.07 25.14 8.99
CA ALA A 40 2.05 25.17 7.53
C ALA A 40 3.42 24.86 6.90
N ILE A 41 4.51 25.33 7.52
CA ILE A 41 5.88 24.99 7.09
C ILE A 41 6.15 23.49 7.32
N ALA A 42 5.78 22.95 8.49
CA ALA A 42 5.95 21.53 8.80
C ALA A 42 5.19 20.62 7.81
N MET A 43 3.92 20.94 7.54
CA MET A 43 3.11 20.23 6.53
C MET A 43 3.69 20.38 5.12
N GLY A 44 4.19 21.57 4.77
CA GLY A 44 4.84 21.80 3.48
C GLY A 44 6.12 20.98 3.31
N MET A 45 6.91 20.81 4.38
CA MET A 45 8.08 19.92 4.38
C MET A 45 7.67 18.46 4.22
N ALA A 46 6.62 18.01 4.91
CA ALA A 46 6.09 16.66 4.80
C ALA A 46 5.64 16.33 3.37
N GLN A 47 4.83 17.21 2.77
CA GLN A 47 4.39 17.05 1.38
C GLN A 47 5.57 17.05 0.40
N ALA A 48 6.59 17.85 0.65
CA ALA A 48 7.77 17.93 -0.21
C ALA A 48 8.68 16.69 -0.14
N LEU A 49 8.60 15.87 0.92
CA LEU A 49 9.31 14.58 0.99
C LEU A 49 8.64 13.48 0.16
N GLY A 50 7.39 13.69 -0.27
CA GLY A 50 6.63 12.74 -1.07
C GLY A 50 5.77 11.81 -0.21
N HIS A 51 4.82 11.14 -0.87
CA HIS A 51 3.85 10.26 -0.22
C HIS A 51 4.46 9.02 0.42
N ASP A 52 5.67 8.63 -0.01
CA ASP A 52 6.35 7.44 0.49
C ASP A 52 7.18 7.70 1.76
N THR A 53 7.25 8.95 2.23
CA THR A 53 7.97 9.27 3.47
C THR A 53 6.96 9.41 4.61
N PRO A 54 7.01 8.55 5.64
CA PRO A 54 6.04 8.61 6.72
C PRO A 54 6.17 9.93 7.48
N PHE A 55 5.00 10.50 7.79
CA PHE A 55 4.89 11.74 8.55
C PHE A 55 3.90 11.51 9.69
N THR A 56 4.37 11.72 10.91
CA THR A 56 3.53 11.64 12.11
C THR A 56 3.46 13.02 12.75
N ALA A 57 2.27 13.59 12.79
CA ALA A 57 1.97 14.74 13.64
C ALA A 57 1.44 14.21 14.97
N MET A 58 2.00 14.68 16.07
CA MET A 58 1.53 14.35 17.41
C MET A 58 1.36 15.63 18.21
N ALA A 59 0.21 15.79 18.86
CA ALA A 59 0.03 16.86 19.83
C ALA A 59 0.57 16.41 21.19
N GLY A 60 1.21 17.32 21.94
CA GLY A 60 1.70 17.01 23.28
C GLY A 60 0.63 16.48 24.25
N SER A 61 -0.64 16.83 24.03
CA SER A 61 -1.78 16.29 24.79
C SER A 61 -2.06 14.81 24.52
N GLU A 62 -1.72 14.29 23.34
CA GLU A 62 -1.93 12.89 22.95
C GLU A 62 -0.96 11.94 23.66
N ILE A 63 0.15 12.47 24.19
CA ILE A 63 1.12 11.70 24.98
C ILE A 63 0.52 11.30 26.34
N PHE A 64 -0.46 12.07 26.83
CA PHE A 64 -1.13 11.81 28.11
C PHE A 64 -2.41 11.01 27.88
N SER A 65 -2.27 9.68 27.79
CA SER A 65 -3.39 8.74 27.72
C SER A 65 -3.53 7.93 29.02
N LEU A 66 -4.75 7.47 29.31
CA LEU A 66 -5.02 6.47 30.35
C LEU A 66 -4.80 5.04 29.85
N GLU A 67 -4.77 4.84 28.52
CA GLU A 67 -4.71 3.51 27.89
C GLU A 67 -3.28 2.97 27.77
N MET A 68 -2.27 3.85 27.77
CA MET A 68 -0.86 3.47 27.62
C MET A 68 0.05 4.45 28.35
N SER A 69 1.26 3.98 28.71
CA SER A 69 2.27 4.81 29.33
C SER A 69 2.81 5.91 28.39
N LYS A 70 3.28 7.03 28.97
CA LYS A 70 3.87 8.16 28.23
C LYS A 70 5.06 7.73 27.35
N THR A 71 5.89 6.81 27.87
CA THR A 71 7.02 6.24 27.15
C THR A 71 6.56 5.42 25.96
N GLU A 72 5.47 4.66 26.11
CA GLU A 72 4.89 3.87 25.04
C GLU A 72 4.30 4.76 23.93
N ALA A 73 3.55 5.80 24.30
CA ALA A 73 3.03 6.78 23.33
C ALA A 73 4.14 7.42 22.49
N LEU A 74 5.24 7.84 23.12
CA LEU A 74 6.41 8.37 22.43
C LEU A 74 7.08 7.32 21.53
N THR A 75 7.24 6.09 22.03
CA THR A 75 7.88 5.01 21.27
C THR A 75 7.07 4.67 20.02
N GLN A 76 5.74 4.61 20.13
CA GLN A 76 4.85 4.43 18.99
C GLN A 76 4.96 5.61 18.00
N ALA A 77 5.04 6.85 18.48
CA ALA A 77 5.22 8.02 17.62
C ALA A 77 6.49 7.94 16.75
N PHE A 78 7.62 7.56 17.36
CA PHE A 78 8.87 7.37 16.65
C PHE A 78 8.77 6.22 15.64
N ARG A 79 8.19 5.08 16.02
CA ARG A 79 8.05 3.92 15.13
C ARG A 79 7.05 4.12 13.99
N LYS A 80 6.01 4.95 14.18
CA LYS A 80 5.11 5.41 13.10
C LYS A 80 5.82 6.30 12.09
N SER A 81 6.92 6.95 12.50
CA SER A 81 7.68 7.86 11.65
C SER A 81 8.87 7.20 10.96
N ILE A 82 9.05 5.89 11.11
CA ILE A 82 10.10 5.13 10.42
C ILE A 82 9.40 4.15 9.47
N GLY A 83 9.62 4.35 8.18
CA GLY A 83 9.09 3.50 7.13
C GLY A 83 10.06 2.40 6.76
N VAL A 84 9.54 1.24 6.42
CA VAL A 84 10.23 0.14 5.79
C VAL A 84 9.58 -0.02 4.43
N ARG A 85 10.37 0.24 3.39
CA ARG A 85 9.98 0.05 2.00
C ARG A 85 10.41 -1.35 1.58
N ILE A 86 9.43 -2.22 1.40
CA ILE A 86 9.63 -3.60 0.98
C ILE A 86 9.38 -3.65 -0.53
N LYS A 87 10.34 -4.22 -1.26
CA LYS A 87 10.19 -4.50 -2.69
C LYS A 87 9.82 -5.96 -2.85
N GLU A 88 8.63 -6.22 -3.32
CA GLU A 88 8.17 -7.57 -3.61
C GLU A 88 8.02 -7.74 -5.12
N GLU A 89 8.60 -8.82 -5.65
CA GLU A 89 8.32 -9.24 -7.02
C GLU A 89 6.99 -9.99 -7.03
N ALA A 90 5.96 -9.36 -7.60
CA ALA A 90 4.68 -10.00 -7.83
C ALA A 90 4.60 -10.51 -9.28
N GLU A 91 4.29 -11.79 -9.44
CA GLU A 91 3.89 -12.34 -10.74
C GLU A 91 2.43 -12.01 -11.00
N ILE A 92 2.19 -11.07 -11.90
CA ILE A 92 0.85 -10.65 -12.30
C ILE A 92 0.52 -11.16 -13.69
N ILE A 93 -0.73 -11.58 -13.87
CA ILE A 93 -1.29 -11.97 -15.16
C ILE A 93 -2.24 -10.86 -15.59
N GLU A 94 -1.99 -10.24 -16.73
CA GLU A 94 -2.76 -9.11 -17.26
C GLU A 94 -3.27 -9.44 -18.67
N GLY A 95 -4.58 -9.35 -18.88
CA GLY A 95 -5.16 -9.68 -20.18
C GLY A 95 -6.64 -9.27 -20.31
N GLU A 96 -7.11 -9.25 -21.56
CA GLU A 96 -8.53 -9.17 -21.90
C GLU A 96 -9.16 -10.56 -21.80
N VAL A 97 -10.31 -10.64 -21.13
CA VAL A 97 -11.10 -11.86 -21.02
C VAL A 97 -11.82 -12.13 -22.34
N VAL A 98 -11.46 -13.22 -23.01
CA VAL A 98 -12.15 -13.66 -24.23
C VAL A 98 -13.42 -14.40 -23.87
N GLU A 99 -13.29 -15.37 -22.96
CA GLU A 99 -14.33 -16.30 -22.56
C GLU A 99 -14.10 -16.80 -21.12
N VAL A 100 -15.20 -17.04 -20.40
CA VAL A 100 -15.20 -17.67 -19.07
C VAL A 100 -16.19 -18.83 -19.09
N LEU A 101 -15.66 -20.05 -18.96
CA LEU A 101 -16.46 -21.27 -18.85
C LEU A 101 -16.41 -21.75 -17.40
N ILE A 102 -17.56 -21.96 -16.79
CA ILE A 102 -17.65 -22.48 -15.41
C ILE A 102 -18.54 -23.73 -15.45
N ASP A 103 -17.91 -24.88 -15.25
CA ASP A 103 -18.62 -26.15 -15.13
C ASP A 103 -19.16 -26.29 -13.72
N ARG A 104 -20.49 -26.34 -13.63
CA ARG A 104 -21.19 -26.62 -12.38
C ARG A 104 -21.60 -28.09 -12.36
N PRO A 105 -21.25 -28.87 -11.32
CA PRO A 105 -21.70 -30.25 -11.21
C PRO A 105 -23.22 -30.30 -11.15
N ALA A 106 -23.82 -31.24 -11.89
CA ALA A 106 -25.27 -31.36 -12.09
C ALA A 106 -26.08 -31.52 -10.79
N THR A 107 -25.44 -32.01 -9.72
CA THR A 107 -26.04 -32.20 -8.40
C THR A 107 -25.97 -30.96 -7.49
N GLY A 108 -25.31 -29.88 -7.91
CA GLY A 108 -25.12 -28.67 -7.10
C GLY A 108 -24.11 -28.83 -5.95
N THR A 109 -23.66 -30.06 -5.68
CA THR A 109 -22.68 -30.43 -4.66
C THR A 109 -21.41 -30.97 -5.32
N GLY A 110 -20.39 -30.12 -5.43
CA GLY A 110 -19.07 -30.49 -5.95
C GLY A 110 -18.21 -29.26 -6.21
N ALA A 111 -16.90 -29.48 -6.33
CA ALA A 111 -15.95 -28.41 -6.63
C ALA A 111 -16.24 -27.84 -8.03
N LYS A 112 -16.45 -26.52 -8.11
CA LYS A 112 -16.57 -25.83 -9.40
C LYS A 112 -15.20 -25.83 -10.07
N ILE A 113 -15.16 -26.25 -11.33
CA ILE A 113 -13.99 -26.15 -12.20
C ILE A 113 -14.38 -25.23 -13.33
N GLY A 114 -13.45 -24.41 -13.82
CA GLY A 114 -13.70 -23.50 -14.91
C GLY A 114 -12.50 -23.34 -15.81
N LYS A 115 -12.71 -22.76 -16.97
CA LYS A 115 -11.66 -22.34 -17.89
C LYS A 115 -11.79 -20.86 -18.16
N LEU A 116 -10.67 -20.16 -18.14
CA LEU A 116 -10.57 -18.74 -18.43
C LEU A 116 -9.64 -18.55 -19.62
N THR A 117 -10.17 -17.97 -20.69
CA THR A 117 -9.35 -17.61 -21.85
C THR A 117 -9.01 -16.13 -21.76
N LEU A 118 -7.73 -15.83 -21.65
CA LEU A 118 -7.20 -14.46 -21.65
C LEU A 118 -6.40 -14.22 -22.93
N LYS A 119 -6.45 -12.99 -23.42
CA LYS A 119 -5.60 -12.54 -24.54
C LYS A 119 -4.93 -11.21 -24.26
N THR A 120 -3.75 -11.03 -24.84
CA THR A 120 -3.10 -9.74 -25.08
C THR A 120 -3.12 -9.45 -26.58
N THR A 121 -2.46 -8.38 -27.02
CA THR A 121 -2.26 -8.12 -28.46
C THR A 121 -1.35 -9.15 -29.13
N GLU A 122 -0.54 -9.89 -28.38
CA GLU A 122 0.49 -10.79 -28.91
C GLU A 122 0.16 -12.28 -28.74
N MET A 123 -0.58 -12.64 -27.67
CA MET A 123 -0.84 -14.04 -27.35
C MET A 123 -2.22 -14.25 -26.72
N GLU A 124 -2.70 -15.48 -26.81
CA GLU A 124 -3.93 -15.95 -26.17
C GLU A 124 -3.63 -17.24 -25.41
N THR A 125 -4.06 -17.32 -24.16
CA THR A 125 -3.82 -18.47 -23.30
C THR A 125 -5.09 -18.88 -22.54
N VAL A 126 -5.22 -20.17 -22.30
CA VAL A 126 -6.33 -20.76 -21.55
C VAL A 126 -5.80 -21.21 -20.19
N TYR A 127 -6.46 -20.78 -19.12
CA TYR A 127 -6.15 -21.15 -17.74
C TYR A 127 -7.26 -21.99 -17.14
N ASP A 128 -6.89 -23.09 -16.48
CA ASP A 128 -7.82 -23.85 -15.66
C ASP A 128 -7.99 -23.15 -14.30
N LEU A 129 -9.24 -22.92 -13.92
CA LEU A 129 -9.64 -22.23 -12.70
C LEU A 129 -10.08 -23.22 -11.62
N GLY A 130 -9.51 -23.07 -10.44
CA GLY A 130 -10.03 -23.70 -9.22
C GLY A 130 -11.21 -22.94 -8.61
N GLN A 131 -11.87 -23.56 -7.64
CA GLN A 131 -13.06 -23.02 -6.98
C GLN A 131 -12.88 -21.59 -6.43
N LYS A 132 -11.77 -21.30 -5.74
CA LYS A 132 -11.49 -19.97 -5.15
C LYS A 132 -11.40 -18.86 -6.21
N MET A 133 -10.81 -19.17 -7.37
CA MET A 133 -10.68 -18.23 -8.47
C MET A 133 -12.04 -17.94 -9.12
N ILE A 134 -12.87 -18.98 -9.29
CA ILE A 134 -14.24 -18.86 -9.81
C ILE A 134 -15.10 -17.97 -8.90
N GLU A 135 -15.00 -18.16 -7.58
CA GLU A 135 -15.69 -17.32 -6.60
C GLU A 135 -15.23 -15.86 -6.69
N SER A 136 -13.92 -15.63 -6.87
CA SER A 136 -13.36 -14.28 -7.03
C SER A 136 -13.81 -13.60 -8.33
N LEU A 137 -13.83 -14.33 -9.46
CA LEU A 137 -14.36 -13.83 -10.73
C LEU A 137 -15.86 -13.47 -10.63
N THR A 138 -16.63 -14.32 -9.94
CA THR A 138 -18.07 -14.10 -9.73
C THR A 138 -18.31 -12.88 -8.84
N LYS A 139 -17.49 -12.70 -7.79
CA LYS A 139 -17.56 -11.56 -6.89
C LYS A 139 -17.26 -10.23 -7.59
N GLU A 140 -16.23 -10.22 -8.43
CA GLU A 140 -15.83 -9.05 -9.24
C GLU A 140 -16.71 -8.85 -10.49
N LYS A 141 -17.69 -9.74 -10.72
CA LYS A 141 -18.60 -9.72 -11.88
C LYS A 141 -17.86 -9.60 -13.21
N VAL A 142 -16.78 -10.36 -13.35
CA VAL A 142 -15.96 -10.36 -14.56
C VAL A 142 -16.74 -10.99 -15.72
N GLN A 143 -16.75 -10.31 -16.86
CA GLN A 143 -17.41 -10.75 -18.08
C GLN A 143 -16.43 -10.81 -19.26
N ALA A 144 -16.85 -11.49 -20.32
CA ALA A 144 -16.14 -11.46 -21.59
C ALA A 144 -16.03 -10.01 -22.11
N GLY A 145 -14.82 -9.60 -22.46
CA GLY A 145 -14.45 -8.24 -22.85
C GLY A 145 -13.93 -7.36 -21.71
N ASP A 146 -13.84 -7.84 -20.47
CA ASP A 146 -13.20 -7.10 -19.38
C ASP A 146 -11.67 -7.26 -19.45
N VAL A 147 -10.94 -6.21 -19.08
CA VAL A 147 -9.49 -6.24 -18.85
C VAL A 147 -9.26 -6.41 -17.35
N ILE A 148 -8.56 -7.49 -16.98
CA ILE A 148 -8.33 -7.88 -15.59
C ILE A 148 -6.85 -8.07 -15.30
N THR A 149 -6.49 -7.88 -14.04
CA THR A 149 -5.20 -8.31 -13.48
C THR A 149 -5.42 -9.37 -12.42
N ILE A 150 -4.68 -10.46 -12.50
CA ILE A 150 -4.67 -11.55 -11.52
C ILE A 150 -3.30 -11.56 -10.87
N ASP A 151 -3.27 -11.40 -9.55
CA ASP A 151 -2.06 -11.59 -8.77
C ASP A 151 -1.91 -13.08 -8.44
N LYS A 152 -0.89 -13.73 -9.01
CA LYS A 152 -0.75 -15.20 -8.99
C LYS A 152 -0.56 -15.79 -7.58
N PRO A 153 0.22 -15.18 -6.67
CA PRO A 153 0.38 -15.68 -5.30
C PRO A 153 -0.88 -15.51 -4.44
N SER A 154 -1.57 -14.36 -4.55
CA SER A 154 -2.74 -14.08 -3.72
C SER A 154 -4.05 -14.61 -4.31
N GLY A 155 -4.09 -14.88 -5.61
CA GLY A 155 -5.31 -15.19 -6.35
C GLY A 155 -6.28 -14.01 -6.43
N LYS A 156 -5.83 -12.78 -6.08
CA LYS A 156 -6.68 -11.59 -6.12
C LYS A 156 -6.87 -11.15 -7.55
N ILE A 157 -8.13 -11.01 -7.95
CA ILE A 157 -8.52 -10.53 -9.27
C ILE A 157 -8.99 -9.08 -9.13
N THR A 158 -8.48 -8.20 -9.99
CA THR A 158 -8.88 -6.80 -10.04
C THR A 158 -9.35 -6.47 -11.46
N ARG A 159 -10.58 -5.95 -11.60
CA ARG A 159 -11.08 -5.49 -12.89
C ARG A 159 -10.59 -4.08 -13.17
N LEU A 160 -9.77 -3.92 -14.19
CA LEU A 160 -9.23 -2.61 -14.58
C LEU A 160 -10.28 -1.80 -15.36
N GLY A 161 -11.02 -2.45 -16.27
CA GLY A 161 -11.97 -1.80 -17.14
C GLY A 161 -12.48 -2.73 -18.24
N ARG A 162 -13.09 -2.17 -19.28
CA ARG A 162 -13.62 -2.93 -20.43
C ARG A 162 -12.84 -2.63 -21.70
N SER A 163 -12.63 -3.63 -22.55
CA SER A 163 -11.90 -3.47 -23.80
C SER A 163 -12.67 -2.58 -24.79
N PHE A 164 -11.94 -1.74 -25.53
CA PHE A 164 -12.53 -0.90 -26.58
C PHE A 164 -13.12 -1.71 -27.74
N THR A 165 -12.55 -2.88 -28.03
CA THR A 165 -12.93 -3.75 -29.16
C THR A 165 -14.34 -4.33 -29.01
N ARG A 166 -14.80 -4.58 -27.78
CA ARG A 166 -16.14 -5.09 -27.48
C ARG A 166 -17.10 -4.05 -26.88
N ALA A 167 -16.73 -2.77 -26.91
CA ALA A 167 -17.56 -1.68 -26.41
C ALA A 167 -18.87 -1.50 -27.21
N ARG A 168 -18.88 -1.90 -28.49
CA ARG A 168 -20.04 -1.73 -29.40
C ARG A 168 -21.16 -2.74 -29.19
N ASP A 169 -20.87 -3.92 -28.64
CA ASP A 169 -21.86 -5.00 -28.49
C ASP A 169 -22.75 -4.83 -27.25
N TYR A 170 -22.44 -3.85 -26.39
CA TYR A 170 -23.15 -3.59 -25.13
C TYR A 170 -23.60 -2.13 -25.04
N ASP A 171 -24.62 -1.79 -25.82
CA ASP A 171 -25.27 -0.46 -25.90
C ASP A 171 -26.07 -0.08 -24.61
N ALA A 172 -26.07 -0.96 -23.59
CA ALA A 172 -26.83 -0.80 -22.35
C ALA A 172 -25.94 -0.71 -21.09
N THR A 173 -24.75 -0.10 -21.19
CA THR A 173 -23.89 0.13 -20.01
C THR A 173 -23.93 1.59 -19.57
N GLY A 174 -24.35 1.83 -18.31
CA GLY A 174 -24.43 3.17 -17.72
C GLY A 174 -23.07 3.89 -17.72
N GLY A 175 -23.10 5.23 -17.70
CA GLY A 175 -21.97 6.14 -17.97
C GLY A 175 -20.77 6.14 -17.00
N GLN A 176 -20.44 5.00 -16.39
CA GLN A 176 -19.33 4.80 -15.45
C GLN A 176 -18.36 3.67 -15.89
N THR A 177 -18.52 3.08 -17.07
CA THR A 177 -17.59 2.05 -17.56
C THR A 177 -16.29 2.68 -18.07
N LYS A 178 -15.18 2.39 -17.36
CA LYS A 178 -13.84 2.79 -17.79
C LYS A 178 -13.38 1.88 -18.92
N PHE A 179 -13.21 2.44 -20.12
CA PHE A 179 -12.68 1.72 -21.26
C PHE A 179 -11.14 1.74 -21.25
N ILE A 180 -10.53 0.59 -21.50
CA ILE A 180 -9.08 0.38 -21.47
C ILE A 180 -8.68 -0.38 -22.74
N GLN A 181 -7.52 -0.07 -23.28
CA GLN A 181 -6.96 -0.79 -24.42
C GLN A 181 -6.53 -2.20 -24.02
N CYS A 182 -6.56 -3.14 -24.97
CA CYS A 182 -6.05 -4.48 -24.74
C CYS A 182 -4.57 -4.40 -24.31
N PRO A 183 -4.16 -5.08 -23.22
CA PRO A 183 -2.78 -5.09 -22.79
C PRO A 183 -1.85 -5.61 -23.89
N GLU A 184 -0.69 -4.98 -24.02
CA GLU A 184 0.36 -5.39 -24.96
C GLU A 184 1.41 -6.26 -24.28
N GLY A 185 2.12 -7.07 -25.07
CA GLY A 185 3.18 -7.95 -24.61
C GLY A 185 2.72 -9.31 -24.07
N GLU A 186 3.58 -9.91 -23.25
CA GLU A 186 3.31 -11.17 -22.57
C GLU A 186 2.19 -11.05 -21.53
N LEU A 187 1.41 -12.12 -21.40
CA LEU A 187 0.26 -12.18 -20.51
C LEU A 187 0.68 -12.28 -19.03
N GLN A 188 1.81 -12.92 -18.75
CA GLN A 188 2.42 -12.99 -17.42
C GLN A 188 3.58 -12.01 -17.33
N LYS A 189 3.48 -11.04 -16.41
CA LYS A 189 4.48 -10.01 -16.18
C LYS A 189 5.00 -10.09 -14.75
N ARG A 190 6.29 -9.87 -14.56
CA ARG A 190 6.86 -9.62 -13.24
C ARG A 190 6.78 -8.14 -12.96
N LYS A 191 6.09 -7.76 -11.89
CA LYS A 191 5.97 -6.38 -11.44
C LYS A 191 6.58 -6.26 -10.06
N GLU A 192 7.56 -5.37 -9.93
CA GLU A 192 8.01 -4.93 -8.62
C GLU A 192 6.92 -4.05 -8.01
N VAL A 193 6.33 -4.53 -6.92
CA VAL A 193 5.39 -3.75 -6.11
C VAL A 193 6.16 -3.26 -4.90
N VAL A 194 6.17 -1.94 -4.75
CA VAL A 194 6.82 -1.28 -3.62
C VAL A 194 5.76 -0.99 -2.57
N HIS A 195 5.87 -1.65 -1.42
CA HIS A 195 5.01 -1.41 -0.27
C HIS A 195 5.81 -0.64 0.77
N THR A 196 5.26 0.48 1.24
CA THR A 196 5.84 1.23 2.36
C THR A 196 4.96 1.02 3.58
N VAL A 197 5.53 0.42 4.63
CA VAL A 197 4.86 0.14 5.91
C VAL A 197 5.70 0.71 7.05
N THR A 198 5.07 1.23 8.08
CA THR A 198 5.79 1.77 9.25
C THR A 198 6.23 0.67 10.20
N LEU A 199 7.29 0.90 10.97
CA LEU A 199 7.71 -0.07 12.01
C LEU A 199 6.61 -0.35 13.03
N HIS A 200 5.80 0.67 13.35
CA HIS A 200 4.67 0.49 14.26
C HIS A 200 3.57 -0.41 13.67
N GLU A 201 3.28 -0.30 12.37
CA GLU A 201 2.31 -1.19 11.73
C GLU A 201 2.76 -2.66 11.79
N ILE A 202 4.05 -2.90 11.53
CA ILE A 202 4.65 -4.23 11.62
C ILE A 202 4.56 -4.76 13.06
N ASP A 203 4.80 -3.91 14.07
CA ASP A 203 4.65 -4.27 15.48
C ASP A 203 3.23 -4.72 15.83
N VAL A 204 2.23 -3.93 15.45
CA VAL A 204 0.82 -4.21 15.77
C VAL A 204 0.36 -5.50 15.10
N ILE A 205 0.74 -5.71 13.83
CA ILE A 205 0.38 -6.92 13.07
C ILE A 205 0.96 -8.17 13.73
N ASN A 206 2.20 -8.12 14.21
CA ASN A 206 2.88 -9.28 14.82
C ASN A 206 2.55 -9.47 16.32
N SER A 207 2.02 -8.45 16.99
CA SER A 207 1.70 -8.53 18.42
C SER A 207 0.33 -9.13 18.74
N ARG A 208 -0.65 -9.07 17.81
CA ARG A 208 -2.05 -9.49 18.07
C ARG A 208 -2.54 -10.53 17.06
N THR A 209 -3.39 -11.45 17.51
CA THR A 209 -4.06 -12.48 16.69
C THR A 209 -5.03 -11.91 15.63
N GLN A 210 -5.57 -10.70 15.85
CA GLN A 210 -6.31 -9.91 14.85
C GLN A 210 -5.50 -8.66 14.41
N GLY A 211 -4.20 -8.84 14.20
CA GLY A 211 -3.20 -7.77 14.06
C GLY A 211 -3.54 -6.66 13.05
N PHE A 212 -4.10 -6.99 11.88
CA PHE A 212 -4.42 -5.96 10.87
C PHE A 212 -5.63 -5.08 11.24
N LEU A 213 -6.67 -5.64 11.87
CA LEU A 213 -7.87 -4.87 12.24
C LEU A 213 -7.58 -3.86 13.35
N ALA A 214 -6.62 -4.18 14.23
CA ALA A 214 -6.21 -3.32 15.34
C ALA A 214 -5.63 -1.97 14.88
N LEU A 215 -5.09 -1.90 13.66
CA LEU A 215 -4.61 -0.66 13.05
C LEU A 215 -5.74 0.36 12.84
N PHE A 216 -6.96 -0.12 12.61
CA PHE A 216 -8.12 0.73 12.33
C PHE A 216 -8.97 1.00 13.57
N SER A 217 -8.88 0.16 14.60
CA SER A 217 -9.67 0.32 15.83
C SER A 217 -9.06 1.28 16.85
N GLY A 218 -7.79 1.68 16.68
CA GLY A 218 -7.08 2.58 17.60
C GLY A 218 -6.68 1.95 18.93
N ASP A 219 -7.32 0.85 19.33
CA ASP A 219 -6.91 -0.02 20.44
C ASP A 219 -5.70 -0.89 20.06
N THR A 220 -4.53 -0.25 19.95
CA THR A 220 -3.25 -0.97 19.77
C THR A 220 -2.71 -1.47 21.10
N GLY A 221 -3.05 -0.83 22.22
CA GLY A 221 -2.52 -1.12 23.55
C GLY A 221 -0.99 -0.96 23.63
N GLU A 222 -0.39 -1.49 24.70
CA GLU A 222 1.07 -1.54 24.83
C GLU A 222 1.66 -2.75 24.09
N ILE A 223 2.75 -2.53 23.36
CA ILE A 223 3.44 -3.59 22.62
C ILE A 223 4.65 -4.06 23.41
N LYS A 224 4.78 -5.38 23.59
CA LYS A 224 5.92 -6.00 24.30
C LYS A 224 7.24 -5.67 23.61
N SER A 225 8.27 -5.39 24.39
CA SER A 225 9.64 -5.13 23.90
C SER A 225 10.19 -6.31 23.09
N GLU A 226 9.92 -7.54 23.52
CA GLU A 226 10.35 -8.78 22.84
C GLU A 226 9.90 -8.82 21.37
N VAL A 227 8.66 -8.40 21.09
CA VAL A 227 8.11 -8.34 19.73
C VAL A 227 8.85 -7.29 18.90
N ARG A 228 9.12 -6.13 19.50
CA ARG A 228 9.87 -5.05 18.84
C ARG A 228 11.30 -5.47 18.50
N ASP A 229 11.97 -6.15 19.42
CA ASP A 229 13.34 -6.61 19.23
C ASP A 229 13.42 -7.67 18.11
N GLN A 230 12.45 -8.60 18.08
CA GLN A 230 12.32 -9.56 16.98
C GLN A 230 12.10 -8.87 15.63
N ILE A 231 11.24 -7.84 15.58
CA ILE A 231 10.98 -7.08 14.36
C ILE A 231 12.20 -6.28 13.92
N ASN A 232 12.90 -5.65 14.87
CA ASN A 232 14.13 -4.91 14.58
C ASN A 232 15.19 -5.84 13.96
N HIS A 233 15.34 -7.06 14.49
CA HIS A 233 16.22 -8.08 13.91
C HIS A 233 15.79 -8.49 12.49
N LYS A 234 14.49 -8.78 12.27
CA LYS A 234 13.98 -9.13 10.93
C LYS A 234 14.15 -8.00 9.91
N VAL A 235 13.89 -6.75 10.30
CA VAL A 235 14.05 -5.59 9.41
C VAL A 235 15.54 -5.36 9.08
N ALA A 236 16.44 -5.60 10.04
CA ALA A 236 17.87 -5.57 9.77
C ALA A 236 18.30 -6.65 8.78
N GLU A 237 17.80 -7.88 8.95
CA GLU A 237 18.03 -8.99 8.01
C GLU A 237 17.50 -8.67 6.61
N TRP A 238 16.26 -8.19 6.47
CA TRP A 238 15.69 -7.79 5.17
C TRP A 238 16.48 -6.67 4.49
N ARG A 239 17.09 -5.79 5.28
CA ARG A 239 17.97 -4.74 4.76
C ARG A 239 19.29 -5.31 4.25
N GLU A 240 19.88 -6.26 4.97
CA GLU A 240 21.12 -6.94 4.56
C GLU A 240 20.91 -7.79 3.30
N GLU A 241 19.74 -8.44 3.18
CA GLU A 241 19.34 -9.19 1.99
C GLU A 241 18.92 -8.31 0.81
N GLY A 242 18.81 -6.98 0.99
CA GLY A 242 18.36 -6.04 -0.04
C GLY A 242 16.87 -6.11 -0.39
N LYS A 243 16.06 -6.85 0.39
CA LYS A 243 14.60 -6.96 0.22
C LYS A 243 13.85 -5.73 0.76
N ALA A 244 14.44 -5.01 1.71
CA ALA A 244 13.85 -3.82 2.31
C ALA A 244 14.83 -2.65 2.39
N GLU A 245 14.28 -1.44 2.21
CA GLU A 245 14.97 -0.17 2.39
C GLU A 245 14.32 0.60 3.55
N ILE A 246 15.12 1.09 4.50
CA ILE A 246 14.59 1.93 5.59
C ILE A 246 14.42 3.35 5.06
N VAL A 247 13.18 3.85 5.11
CA VAL A 247 12.82 5.22 4.77
C VAL A 247 12.65 6.01 6.06
N PRO A 248 13.64 6.84 6.44
CA PRO A 248 13.48 7.70 7.60
C PRO A 248 12.39 8.73 7.31
N GLY A 249 11.33 8.71 8.11
CA GLY A 249 10.29 9.73 8.08
C GLY A 249 10.54 10.85 9.07
N ASN A 250 9.61 11.79 9.11
CA ASN A 250 9.66 12.92 10.03
C ASN A 250 8.55 12.83 11.08
N SER A 251 8.93 12.86 12.36
CA SER A 251 8.01 13.11 13.47
C SER A 251 8.00 14.60 13.79
N TRP A 252 6.81 15.19 13.93
CA TRP A 252 6.65 16.55 14.43
C TRP A 252 5.84 16.51 15.73
N TYR A 253 6.40 17.15 16.76
CA TYR A 253 5.86 17.28 18.12
C TYR A 253 5.53 18.75 18.43
#